data_AF-A0A7K1SR54-F1
#
_entry.id   AF-A0A7K1SR54-F1
#
_cell.length_a   1.000
_cell.length_b   1.000
_cell.length_c   1.000
_cell.angle_alpha   90.00
_cell.angle_beta   90.00
_cell.angle_gamma   90.00
#
_symmetry.space_group_name_H-M   'P 1'
#
loop_
_entity.id
_entity.type
_entity.pdbx_description
1 polymer ?
#
loop_
_entity_poly.entity_id
_entity_poly.type
_entity_poly.pdbx_seq_one_letter_code
_entity_poly.pdbx_strand_id
1 'polypeptide(L)'
;MRRLYWTLTSVLLYLLSACQNDLPIELADSDYLIFGHFYGECGGEACIEIFKLEQSRLLEDKNDQYPSASGFYKGDYVALTQTQFASVCDLIDSFPEALRKETKRVIGQPDAGDWGGLYIELTYKGSRQFWLIDQAKRNVPTEYHSFIDKVNEKIKLLQ
;
A
#
# COMPACT_ATOMS: atom_id res chain seq x y z
N MET A 1 -5.19 56.89 7.78
CA MET A 1 -4.44 56.10 8.78
C MET A 1 -4.32 54.67 8.29
N ARG A 2 -3.09 54.21 8.03
CA ARG A 2 -2.71 52.84 7.67
C ARG A 2 -3.06 51.87 8.81
N ARG A 3 -3.78 50.79 8.55
CA ARG A 3 -3.79 49.59 9.40
C ARG A 3 -3.80 48.32 8.53
N LEU A 4 -2.58 47.84 8.29
CA LEU A 4 -2.12 46.46 8.38
C LEU A 4 -3.18 45.34 8.17
N TYR A 5 -3.25 44.81 6.96
CA TYR A 5 -3.84 43.49 6.66
C TYR A 5 -2.79 42.66 5.92
N TRP A 6 -1.88 41.98 6.62
CA TRP A 6 -0.78 41.25 5.96
C TRP A 6 -0.30 39.97 6.64
N THR A 7 -1.11 39.30 7.45
CA THR A 7 -0.69 38.00 8.03
C THR A 7 -1.87 37.07 8.25
N LEU A 8 -2.33 36.36 7.21
CA LEU A 8 -3.17 35.15 7.37
C LEU A 8 -3.24 34.30 6.09
N THR A 9 -2.20 34.30 5.27
CA THR A 9 -2.15 33.58 3.97
C THR A 9 -0.85 32.80 3.79
N SER A 10 -0.38 32.05 4.80
CA SER A 10 0.81 31.20 4.61
C SER A 10 0.78 29.83 5.29
N VAL A 11 -0.39 29.31 5.69
CA VAL A 11 -0.49 27.95 6.28
C VAL A 11 -1.10 26.94 5.31
N LEU A 12 -1.74 27.37 4.21
CA LEU A 12 -2.44 26.47 3.29
C LEU A 12 -1.54 25.78 2.24
N LEU A 13 -0.28 26.22 2.06
CA LEU A 13 0.61 25.67 1.02
C LEU A 13 1.49 24.50 1.47
N TYR A 14 1.51 24.13 2.75
CA TYR A 14 2.40 23.06 3.25
C TYR A 14 1.84 21.63 3.08
N LEU A 15 0.59 21.47 2.64
CA LEU A 15 -0.03 20.15 2.49
C LEU A 15 0.20 19.49 1.12
N LEU A 16 0.83 20.19 0.18
CA LEU A 16 1.04 19.68 -1.19
C LEU A 16 2.40 19.00 -1.41
N SER A 17 3.32 19.02 -0.43
CA SER A 17 4.67 18.49 -0.59
C SER A 17 4.90 17.12 0.07
N ALA A 18 3.87 16.46 0.61
CA ALA A 18 4.08 15.24 1.41
C ALA A 18 4.66 14.05 0.61
N CYS A 19 4.46 14.01 -0.70
CA CYS A 19 4.90 12.90 -1.57
C CYS A 19 6.01 13.30 -2.58
N GLN A 20 6.65 14.47 -2.43
CA GLN A 20 7.74 14.90 -3.31
C GLN A 20 9.07 14.89 -2.53
N ASN A 21 9.75 13.75 -2.54
CA ASN A 21 11.12 13.60 -2.07
C ASN A 21 11.97 12.94 -3.17
N ASP A 22 13.30 13.01 -3.07
CA ASP A 22 14.20 12.23 -3.92
C ASP A 22 14.15 10.75 -3.47
N LEU A 23 13.27 9.96 -4.08
CA LEU A 23 12.88 8.63 -3.60
C LEU A 23 13.59 7.49 -4.36
N PRO A 24 13.84 6.33 -3.71
CA PRO A 24 14.42 5.16 -4.36
C PRO A 24 13.51 4.57 -5.47
N ILE A 25 12.19 4.75 -5.32
CA ILE A 25 11.17 4.30 -6.26
C ILE A 25 10.24 5.47 -6.55
N GLU A 26 10.29 5.96 -7.77
CA GLU A 26 9.36 6.95 -8.31
C GLU A 26 8.40 6.22 -9.27
N LEU A 27 7.09 6.26 -8.97
CA LEU A 27 6.07 5.66 -9.83
C LEU A 27 5.83 6.57 -11.03
N ALA A 28 6.02 6.03 -12.24
CA ALA A 28 5.50 6.65 -13.46
C ALA A 28 3.97 6.44 -13.57
N ASP A 29 3.32 7.13 -14.52
CA ASP A 29 1.88 7.02 -14.77
C ASP A 29 1.38 5.57 -14.98
N SER A 30 2.23 4.68 -15.49
CA SER A 30 1.90 3.26 -15.72
C SER A 30 2.26 2.32 -14.55
N ASP A 31 3.02 2.83 -13.58
CA ASP A 31 3.51 2.06 -12.44
C ASP A 31 2.54 2.18 -11.26
N TYR A 32 2.47 1.14 -10.44
CA TYR A 32 1.60 1.12 -9.28
C TYR A 32 2.02 0.06 -8.27
N LEU A 33 1.61 0.28 -7.02
CA LEU A 33 1.67 -0.69 -5.94
C LEU A 33 0.24 -1.08 -5.55
N ILE A 34 -0.11 -2.36 -5.66
CA ILE A 34 -1.29 -2.89 -4.97
C ILE A 34 -0.83 -3.46 -3.63
N PHE A 35 -1.51 -3.09 -2.56
CA PHE A 35 -1.23 -3.56 -1.21
C PHE A 35 -2.52 -3.79 -0.46
N GLY A 36 -2.52 -4.72 0.49
CA GLY A 36 -3.68 -4.97 1.31
C GLY A 36 -3.56 -6.22 2.16
N HIS A 37 -4.55 -6.44 3.02
CA HIS A 37 -4.65 -7.66 3.82
C HIS A 37 -5.78 -8.55 3.34
N PHE A 38 -5.71 -9.81 3.73
CA PHE A 38 -6.79 -10.76 3.58
C PHE A 38 -6.79 -11.73 4.77
N TYR A 39 -7.97 -12.12 5.21
CA TYR A 39 -8.18 -13.16 6.21
C TYR A 39 -9.22 -14.14 5.68
N GLY A 40 -8.99 -15.45 5.85
CA GLY A 40 -9.92 -16.50 5.41
C GLY A 40 -11.11 -16.66 6.36
N GLU A 41 -10.92 -16.31 7.63
CA GLU A 41 -11.92 -16.34 8.69
C GLU A 41 -11.94 -14.99 9.41
N CYS A 42 -12.96 -14.18 9.15
CA CYS A 42 -13.15 -12.87 9.78
C CYS A 42 -14.61 -12.42 9.67
N GLY A 43 -15.03 -11.51 10.55
CA GLY A 43 -16.40 -10.98 10.58
C GLY A 43 -16.45 -9.51 10.17
N GLY A 44 -17.23 -9.20 9.14
CA GLY A 44 -17.44 -7.83 8.64
C GLY A 44 -16.83 -7.58 7.26
N GLU A 45 -16.95 -6.35 6.76
CA GLU A 45 -16.43 -5.94 5.43
C GLU A 45 -14.89 -5.85 5.42
N ALA A 46 -14.27 -5.53 6.57
CA ALA A 46 -12.82 -5.32 6.72
C ALA A 46 -11.93 -6.58 6.60
N CYS A 47 -12.50 -7.68 6.12
CA CYS A 47 -11.88 -8.98 5.95
C CYS A 47 -10.79 -9.00 4.88
N ILE A 48 -11.06 -8.32 3.77
CA ILE A 48 -10.15 -8.26 2.64
C ILE A 48 -10.18 -6.81 2.20
N GLU A 49 -9.04 -6.14 2.33
CA GLU A 49 -8.91 -4.70 2.10
C GLU A 49 -7.74 -4.52 1.17
N ILE A 50 -8.02 -4.21 -0.10
CA ILE A 50 -7.02 -4.18 -1.17
C ILE A 50 -7.04 -2.80 -1.83
N PHE A 51 -5.90 -2.14 -1.81
CA PHE A 51 -5.73 -0.79 -2.34
C PHE A 51 -4.74 -0.80 -3.50
N LYS A 52 -4.94 0.13 -4.44
CA LYS A 52 -3.99 0.45 -5.51
C LYS A 52 -3.47 1.87 -5.32
N LEU A 53 -2.18 1.99 -5.08
CA LEU A 53 -1.43 3.23 -5.05
C LEU A 53 -0.78 3.48 -6.42
N GLU A 54 -1.21 4.55 -7.08
CA GLU A 54 -0.63 5.09 -8.30
C GLU A 54 0.16 6.36 -7.97
N GLN A 55 0.82 6.97 -8.95
CA GLN A 55 1.63 8.18 -8.77
C GLN A 55 0.91 9.33 -8.03
N SER A 56 -0.39 9.52 -8.28
CA SER A 56 -1.17 10.64 -7.74
C SER A 56 -2.52 10.27 -7.15
N ARG A 57 -2.82 8.96 -7.07
CA ARG A 57 -4.14 8.47 -6.67
C ARG A 57 -4.00 7.23 -5.80
N LEU A 58 -4.94 7.11 -4.88
CA LEU A 58 -5.20 5.89 -4.13
C LEU A 58 -6.58 5.39 -4.54
N LEU A 59 -6.70 4.10 -4.80
CA LEU A 59 -7.97 3.45 -5.08
C LEU A 59 -8.17 2.25 -4.17
N GLU A 60 -9.41 1.95 -3.83
CA GLU A 60 -9.84 0.79 -3.05
C GLU A 60 -10.59 -0.18 -3.96
N ASP A 61 -10.31 -1.47 -3.84
CA ASP A 61 -11.11 -2.53 -4.47
C ASP A 61 -12.46 -2.67 -3.77
N LYS A 62 -13.53 -2.97 -4.51
CA LYS A 62 -14.88 -3.19 -3.93
C LYS A 62 -15.31 -4.66 -3.94
N ASN A 63 -14.50 -5.55 -4.50
CA ASN A 63 -14.90 -6.94 -4.70
C ASN A 63 -14.50 -7.83 -3.53
N ASP A 64 -13.56 -7.38 -2.70
CA ASP A 64 -13.03 -8.10 -1.53
C ASP A 64 -12.65 -9.53 -1.88
N GLN A 65 -12.06 -9.71 -3.07
CA GLN A 65 -11.72 -11.05 -3.56
C GLN A 65 -10.52 -11.59 -2.80
N TYR A 66 -10.62 -12.83 -2.34
CA TYR A 66 -9.49 -13.51 -1.73
C TYR A 66 -8.36 -13.71 -2.76
N PRO A 67 -7.12 -13.23 -2.50
CA PRO A 67 -6.05 -13.31 -3.48
C PRO A 67 -5.63 -14.73 -3.85
N SER A 68 -5.33 -14.95 -5.13
CA SER A 68 -4.84 -16.25 -5.62
C SER A 68 -3.32 -16.29 -5.73
N ALA A 69 -2.72 -17.44 -5.40
CA ALA A 69 -1.30 -17.70 -5.65
C ALA A 69 -0.99 -17.98 -7.14
N SER A 70 -2.00 -18.26 -7.97
CA SER A 70 -1.81 -18.71 -9.36
C SER A 70 -1.78 -17.58 -10.39
N GLY A 71 -2.24 -16.37 -10.03
CA GLY A 71 -2.34 -15.24 -10.94
C GLY A 71 -2.44 -13.89 -10.25
N PHE A 72 -2.32 -12.83 -11.04
CA PHE A 72 -2.44 -11.45 -10.56
C PHE A 72 -3.85 -11.14 -10.04
N TYR A 73 -3.93 -10.19 -9.12
CA TYR A 73 -5.19 -9.74 -8.55
C TYR A 73 -6.07 -9.05 -9.60
N LYS A 74 -7.39 -9.22 -9.47
CA LYS A 74 -8.39 -8.65 -10.36
C LYS A 74 -9.39 -7.83 -9.54
N GLY A 75 -9.04 -6.57 -9.30
CA GLY A 75 -9.90 -5.63 -8.59
C GLY A 75 -10.80 -4.79 -9.50
N ASP A 76 -11.89 -4.27 -8.94
CA ASP A 76 -12.73 -3.18 -9.42
C ASP A 76 -12.57 -1.98 -8.48
N TYR A 77 -11.86 -0.98 -8.96
CA TYR A 77 -11.29 0.07 -8.12
C TYR A 77 -12.14 1.35 -8.12
N VAL A 78 -12.31 1.94 -6.94
CA VAL A 78 -12.84 3.31 -6.76
C VAL A 78 -11.81 4.22 -6.15
N ALA A 79 -11.74 5.46 -6.66
CA ALA A 79 -10.80 6.44 -6.15
C ALA A 79 -11.17 6.88 -4.72
N LEU A 80 -10.16 6.93 -3.86
CA LEU A 80 -10.24 7.47 -2.51
C LEU A 80 -9.88 8.96 -2.48
N THR A 81 -10.05 9.59 -1.31
CA THR A 81 -9.80 11.02 -1.14
C THR A 81 -8.31 11.35 -1.20
N GLN A 82 -7.99 12.60 -1.57
CA GLN A 82 -6.59 13.07 -1.58
C GLN A 82 -5.95 13.01 -0.18
N THR A 83 -6.75 13.16 0.88
CA THR A 83 -6.29 13.02 2.27
C THR A 83 -5.83 11.60 2.57
N GLN A 84 -6.59 10.58 2.13
CA GLN A 84 -6.22 9.17 2.26
C GLN A 84 -5.00 8.83 1.39
N PHE A 85 -4.91 9.38 0.17
CA PHE A 85 -3.69 9.23 -0.63
C PHE A 85 -2.46 9.78 0.11
N ALA A 86 -2.56 11.00 0.65
CA ALA A 86 -1.45 11.65 1.34
C ALA A 86 -1.01 10.91 2.61
N SER A 87 -1.87 10.08 3.23
CA SER A 87 -1.52 9.29 4.42
C SER A 87 -0.74 8.00 4.10
N VAL A 88 -0.74 7.57 2.83
CA VAL A 88 -0.14 6.28 2.41
C VAL A 88 0.85 6.38 1.26
N CYS A 89 0.98 7.53 0.59
CA CYS A 89 1.85 7.68 -0.58
C CYS A 89 3.33 7.37 -0.30
N ASP A 90 3.79 7.51 0.95
CA ASP A 90 5.14 7.16 1.42
C ASP A 90 5.39 5.64 1.52
N LEU A 91 4.36 4.80 1.32
CA LEU A 91 4.52 3.34 1.39
C LEU A 91 5.52 2.82 0.35
N ILE A 92 5.53 3.42 -0.84
CA ILE A 92 6.42 2.99 -1.93
C ILE A 92 7.90 3.15 -1.57
N ASP A 93 8.22 4.11 -0.71
CA ASP A 93 9.58 4.40 -0.25
C ASP A 93 10.11 3.33 0.69
N SER A 94 9.20 2.60 1.32
CA SER A 94 9.50 1.50 2.24
C SER A 94 9.57 0.15 1.52
N PHE A 95 9.39 0.11 0.19
CA PHE A 95 9.36 -1.14 -0.56
C PHE A 95 10.75 -1.82 -0.56
N PRO A 96 10.88 -3.08 -0.06
CA PRO A 96 12.18 -3.72 0.07
C PRO A 96 12.80 -4.07 -1.28
N GLU A 97 14.08 -3.70 -1.48
CA GLU A 97 14.82 -4.14 -2.67
C GLU A 97 14.90 -5.67 -2.76
N ALA A 98 15.00 -6.35 -1.60
CA ALA A 98 14.99 -7.80 -1.50
C ALA A 98 13.71 -8.41 -2.10
N LEU A 99 12.54 -7.79 -1.86
CA LEU A 99 11.27 -8.29 -2.37
C LEU A 99 11.20 -8.18 -3.90
N ARG A 100 11.77 -7.14 -4.51
CA ARG A 100 11.85 -7.03 -5.98
C ARG A 100 12.72 -8.13 -6.62
N LYS A 101 13.68 -8.67 -5.87
CA LYS A 101 14.57 -9.76 -6.32
C LYS A 101 14.03 -11.13 -5.92
N GLU A 102 12.95 -11.19 -5.15
CA GLU A 102 12.34 -12.42 -4.70
C GLU A 102 11.67 -13.15 -5.87
N THR A 103 11.91 -14.45 -5.95
CA THR A 103 11.37 -15.33 -6.99
C THR A 103 10.16 -16.12 -6.50
N LYS A 104 10.04 -16.31 -5.18
CA LYS A 104 8.88 -16.93 -4.55
C LYS A 104 7.72 -15.95 -4.52
N ARG A 105 6.54 -16.43 -4.90
CA ARG A 105 5.29 -15.68 -4.77
C ARG A 105 4.62 -15.82 -3.41
N VAL A 106 5.00 -16.82 -2.63
CA VAL A 106 4.45 -17.08 -1.30
C VAL A 106 5.60 -17.05 -0.31
N ILE A 107 5.50 -16.17 0.68
CA ILE A 107 6.52 -15.97 1.71
C ILE A 107 5.88 -16.27 3.06
N GLY A 108 6.34 -17.33 3.72
CA GLY A 108 5.72 -17.87 4.93
C GLY A 108 4.53 -18.78 4.62
N GLN A 109 3.50 -18.75 5.47
CA GLN A 109 2.25 -19.50 5.36
C GLN A 109 1.05 -18.55 5.53
N PRO A 110 0.81 -17.65 4.56
CA PRO A 110 -0.27 -16.67 4.66
C PRO A 110 -1.60 -17.35 4.95
N ASP A 111 -2.31 -16.87 5.96
CA ASP A 111 -3.65 -17.33 6.35
C ASP A 111 -3.74 -18.83 6.69
N ALA A 112 -2.61 -19.48 7.03
CA ALA A 112 -2.61 -20.85 7.57
C ALA A 112 -3.12 -20.93 9.02
N GLY A 113 -3.33 -19.78 9.66
CA GLY A 113 -4.05 -19.61 10.92
C GLY A 113 -4.70 -18.23 10.95
N ASP A 114 -5.30 -17.86 12.09
CA ASP A 114 -6.16 -16.67 12.26
C ASP A 114 -5.43 -15.31 12.18
N TRP A 115 -4.24 -15.25 11.57
CA TRP A 115 -3.46 -14.04 11.38
C TRP A 115 -3.50 -13.51 9.94
N GLY A 116 -4.08 -14.24 8.98
CA GLY A 116 -4.25 -13.77 7.60
C GLY A 116 -2.95 -13.64 6.80
N GLY A 117 -3.02 -12.86 5.73
CA GLY A 117 -1.91 -12.56 4.83
C GLY A 117 -1.98 -11.16 4.24
N LEU A 118 -0.87 -10.75 3.62
CA LEU A 118 -0.78 -9.53 2.82
C LEU A 118 -0.69 -9.87 1.35
N TYR A 119 -1.45 -9.17 0.53
CA TYR A 119 -1.27 -9.15 -0.91
C TYR A 119 -0.43 -7.93 -1.29
N ILE A 120 0.68 -8.16 -1.99
CA ILE A 120 1.54 -7.10 -2.51
C ILE A 120 1.75 -7.34 -3.99
N GLU A 121 1.54 -6.34 -4.84
CA GLU A 121 1.87 -6.39 -6.26
C GLU A 121 2.51 -5.08 -6.70
N LEU A 122 3.65 -5.17 -7.40
CA LEU A 122 4.35 -4.02 -7.92
C LEU A 122 4.41 -4.10 -9.44
N THR A 123 3.90 -3.07 -10.10
CA THR A 123 4.24 -2.75 -11.49
C THR A 123 5.25 -1.62 -11.47
N TYR A 124 6.45 -1.87 -12.00
CA TYR A 124 7.52 -0.89 -12.04
C TYR A 124 8.39 -1.06 -13.29
N LYS A 125 8.53 0.00 -14.09
CA LYS A 125 9.34 0.01 -15.33
C LYS A 125 9.02 -1.15 -16.27
N GLY A 126 7.72 -1.46 -16.42
CA GLY A 126 7.21 -2.52 -17.30
C GLY A 126 7.34 -3.95 -16.76
N SER A 127 7.93 -4.15 -15.57
CA SER A 127 7.87 -5.43 -14.85
C SER A 127 6.66 -5.44 -13.91
N ARG A 128 5.99 -6.59 -13.79
CA ARG A 128 4.86 -6.79 -12.87
C ARG A 128 5.08 -8.08 -12.06
N GLN A 129 5.09 -7.96 -10.74
CA GLN A 129 5.30 -9.07 -9.82
C GLN A 129 4.36 -8.96 -8.63
N PHE A 130 4.00 -10.10 -8.02
CA PHE A 130 3.16 -10.14 -6.82
C PHE A 130 3.64 -11.18 -5.81
N TRP A 131 3.26 -10.95 -4.56
CA TRP A 131 3.61 -11.76 -3.40
C TRP A 131 2.41 -11.87 -2.45
N LEU A 132 2.22 -13.08 -1.92
CA LEU A 132 1.43 -13.36 -0.72
C LEU A 132 2.40 -13.49 0.44
N ILE A 133 2.29 -12.59 1.42
CA ILE A 133 3.21 -12.51 2.54
C ILE A 133 2.44 -12.84 3.82
N ASP A 134 2.99 -13.75 4.61
CA ASP A 134 2.40 -14.14 5.88
C ASP A 134 2.48 -13.00 6.90
N GLN A 135 1.39 -12.71 7.61
CA GLN A 135 1.40 -11.71 8.68
C GLN A 135 2.10 -12.20 9.95
N ALA A 136 2.17 -13.51 10.17
CA ALA A 136 2.95 -14.07 11.26
C ALA A 136 4.44 -13.93 10.96
N LYS A 137 5.05 -12.81 11.36
CA LYS A 137 6.47 -12.48 11.13
C LYS A 137 7.46 -13.61 11.50
N ARG A 138 7.12 -14.49 12.44
CA ARG A 138 7.90 -15.70 12.78
C ARG A 138 8.08 -16.68 11.60
N ASN A 139 7.19 -16.64 10.61
CA ASN A 139 7.22 -17.46 9.40
C ASN A 139 7.88 -16.75 8.22
N VAL A 140 8.31 -15.50 8.39
CA VAL A 140 8.80 -14.63 7.31
C VAL A 140 10.25 -14.22 7.59
N PRO A 141 11.15 -14.17 6.59
CA PRO A 141 12.49 -13.59 6.73
C PRO A 141 12.47 -12.18 7.34
N THR A 142 13.42 -11.90 8.23
CA THR A 142 13.45 -10.63 9.00
C THR A 142 13.57 -9.39 8.13
N GLU A 143 14.15 -9.50 6.94
CA GLU A 143 14.29 -8.41 5.98
C GLU A 143 12.94 -7.83 5.49
N TYR A 144 11.84 -8.59 5.60
CA TYR A 144 10.51 -8.13 5.20
C TYR A 144 9.69 -7.54 6.36
N HIS A 145 10.14 -7.68 7.61
CA HIS A 145 9.34 -7.36 8.80
C HIS A 145 8.96 -5.89 8.87
N SER A 146 9.90 -4.98 8.59
CA SER A 146 9.63 -3.54 8.60
C SER A 146 8.61 -3.13 7.53
N PHE A 147 8.62 -3.79 6.37
CA PHE A 147 7.66 -3.52 5.31
C PHE A 147 6.27 -4.05 5.67
N ILE A 148 6.17 -5.25 6.25
CA ILE A 148 4.91 -5.78 6.79
C ILE A 148 4.30 -4.80 7.80
N ASP A 149 5.09 -4.31 8.75
CA ASP A 149 4.63 -3.35 9.76
C ASP A 149 4.14 -2.05 9.11
N LYS A 150 4.83 -1.56 8.07
CA LYS A 150 4.45 -0.34 7.34
C LYS A 150 3.17 -0.53 6.53
N VAL A 151 2.99 -1.66 5.86
CA VAL A 151 1.74 -1.98 5.12
C VAL A 151 0.56 -1.98 6.08
N ASN A 152 0.69 -2.66 7.23
CA ASN A 152 -0.36 -2.71 8.24
C ASN A 152 -0.66 -1.34 8.88
N GLU A 153 0.37 -0.52 9.10
CA GLU A 153 0.19 0.89 9.49
C GLU A 153 -0.68 1.63 8.47
N LYS A 154 -0.41 1.47 7.17
CA LYS A 154 -1.16 2.17 6.11
C LYS A 154 -2.59 1.70 5.99
N ILE A 155 -2.83 0.38 6.03
CA ILE A 155 -4.20 -0.16 5.99
C ILE A 155 -5.03 0.38 7.16
N LYS A 156 -4.44 0.45 8.37
CA LYS A 156 -5.12 1.03 9.54
C LYS A 156 -5.50 2.51 9.39
N LEU A 157 -4.79 3.27 8.57
CA LEU A 157 -5.12 4.69 8.31
C LEU A 157 -6.29 4.86 7.31
N LEU A 158 -6.68 3.77 6.63
CA LEU A 158 -7.73 3.78 5.61
C LEU A 158 -9.08 3.24 6.13
N GLN A 159 -9.09 2.65 7.33
CA GLN A 159 -10.27 2.17 8.07
C GLN A 159 -10.74 3.18 9.12
#